data_AF-A0A813SEZ3-F1
#
_entry.id   AF-A0A813SEZ3-F1
#
_cell.length_a   1.000
_cell.length_b   1.000
_cell.length_c   1.000
_cell.angle_alpha   90.00
_cell.angle_beta   90.00
_cell.angle_gamma   90.00
#
_symmetry.space_group_name_H-M   'P 1'
#
loop_
_entity.id
_entity.type
_entity.pdbx_description
1 polymer ?
#
loop_
_entity_poly.entity_id
_entity_poly.type
_entity_poly.pdbx_seq_one_letter_code
_entity_poly.pdbx_strand_id
1 'polypeptide(L)'
;MSSSNEKTQVIIDLNKILNLNDSNEIKRMENEFELNVLDAITKCLIEVLDQYSVFQQESSLSSLIERANLPLQDEHFGMLDIVSYFNGKSGFQPPQNGQTIEEVNCVPHYDPGLLSISILSTHEGLQLKNMVNNEWINGPLEPNVGVIWLGEAASRVTQNRLKPGIHRVIYPQKSKCRLTIWYEVCTVEQLKNISADQEDEVMADGTVKFESLLGLAPINVVPGETKLEFLKRVEMAHGLSMSKVGPPYYVLEKHDISYPTNGLKTE
;
A
#
# COMPACT_ATOMS: atom_id res chain seq x y z
N MET A 1 -35.38 -5.58 34.58
CA MET A 1 -35.87 -5.59 33.18
C MET A 1 -36.25 -4.16 32.85
N SER A 2 -35.64 -3.41 31.93
CA SER A 2 -34.77 -3.68 30.78
C SER A 2 -33.69 -2.58 30.71
N SER A 3 -32.41 -2.93 30.55
CA SER A 3 -31.40 -1.96 30.12
C SER A 3 -31.45 -1.85 28.60
N SER A 4 -31.84 -0.69 28.10
CA SER A 4 -31.75 -0.35 26.68
C SER A 4 -30.28 -0.26 26.28
N ASN A 5 -29.81 -1.23 25.50
CA ASN A 5 -28.58 -1.10 24.72
C ASN A 5 -28.79 0.00 23.68
N GLU A 6 -28.38 1.23 23.99
CA GLU A 6 -28.13 2.23 22.95
C GLU A 6 -26.91 1.74 22.16
N LYS A 7 -27.17 1.20 20.96
CA LYS A 7 -26.13 1.00 19.97
C LYS A 7 -25.69 2.39 19.50
N THR A 8 -24.56 2.87 20.00
CA THR A 8 -23.90 4.05 19.47
C THR A 8 -23.51 3.76 18.02
N GLN A 9 -24.31 4.24 17.08
CA GLN A 9 -23.98 4.21 15.67
C GLN A 9 -23.12 5.44 15.39
N VAL A 10 -21.81 5.24 15.22
CA VAL A 10 -20.90 6.30 14.78
C VAL A 10 -21.12 6.50 13.29
N ILE A 11 -21.83 7.57 12.93
CA ILE A 11 -22.01 7.98 11.54
C ILE A 11 -20.85 8.91 11.19
N ILE A 12 -19.94 8.44 10.34
CA ILE A 12 -18.85 9.26 9.81
C ILE A 12 -19.40 10.05 8.61
N ASP A 13 -19.67 11.34 8.80
CA ASP A 13 -20.10 12.22 7.72
C ASP A 13 -18.89 12.68 6.89
N LEU A 14 -18.63 11.93 5.82
CA LEU A 14 -17.55 12.19 4.88
C LEU A 14 -17.71 13.56 4.15
N ASN A 15 -18.92 14.16 4.12
CA ASN A 15 -19.11 15.48 3.51
C ASN A 15 -18.48 16.62 4.31
N LYS A 16 -18.28 16.44 5.62
CA LYS A 16 -17.51 17.38 6.44
C LYS A 16 -16.04 17.35 6.08
N ILE A 17 -15.47 16.18 5.78
CA ILE A 17 -14.06 16.00 5.40
C ILE A 17 -13.77 16.65 4.05
N LEU A 18 -14.72 16.56 3.10
CA LEU A 18 -14.51 16.98 1.71
C LEU A 18 -14.62 18.50 1.46
N ASN A 19 -15.10 19.28 2.44
CA ASN A 19 -15.37 20.73 2.29
C ASN A 19 -14.46 21.65 3.13
N LEU A 20 -13.35 21.13 3.65
CA LEU A 20 -12.49 21.88 4.59
C LEU A 20 -11.50 22.80 3.87
N ASN A 21 -11.72 24.11 3.99
CA ASN A 21 -10.72 25.15 3.69
C ASN A 21 -10.15 25.80 4.96
N ASP A 22 -10.58 25.37 6.15
CA ASP A 22 -10.23 26.01 7.42
C ASP A 22 -9.29 25.15 8.28
N SER A 23 -8.05 25.60 8.39
CA SER A 23 -6.96 24.96 9.14
C SER A 23 -7.25 24.70 10.63
N ASN A 24 -8.18 25.46 11.24
CA ASN A 24 -8.57 25.23 12.64
C ASN A 24 -9.59 24.10 12.78
N GLU A 25 -10.42 23.87 11.76
CA GLU A 25 -11.38 22.77 11.74
C GLU A 25 -10.67 21.43 11.45
N ILE A 26 -9.62 21.45 10.61
CA ILE A 26 -8.70 20.31 10.40
C ILE A 26 -8.02 19.92 11.72
N LYS A 27 -7.42 20.87 12.46
CA LYS A 27 -6.79 20.59 13.77
C LYS A 27 -7.78 20.12 14.83
N ARG A 28 -9.02 20.59 14.76
CA ARG A 28 -10.08 20.13 15.66
C ARG A 28 -10.54 18.72 15.30
N MET A 29 -10.64 18.39 14.03
CA MET A 29 -10.87 17.02 13.58
C MET A 29 -9.67 16.11 13.85
N GLU A 30 -8.41 16.55 13.79
CA GLU A 30 -7.27 15.75 14.26
C GLU A 30 -7.40 15.37 15.76
N ASN A 31 -8.12 16.17 16.56
CA ASN A 31 -8.40 15.89 17.97
C ASN A 31 -9.75 15.18 18.22
N GLU A 32 -10.77 15.36 17.35
CA GLU A 32 -12.11 14.74 17.48
C GLU A 32 -12.30 13.47 16.62
N PHE A 33 -11.55 13.35 15.52
CA PHE A 33 -11.38 12.13 14.74
C PHE A 33 -10.40 11.27 15.54
N GLU A 34 -10.91 10.66 16.60
CA GLU A 34 -10.15 9.69 17.34
C GLU A 34 -9.66 8.63 16.33
N LEU A 35 -8.37 8.64 16.02
CA LEU A 35 -7.67 7.55 15.34
C LEU A 35 -8.08 6.20 16.00
N ASN A 36 -8.37 6.24 17.30
CA ASN A 36 -8.96 5.18 18.11
C ASN A 36 -10.22 4.53 17.50
N VAL A 37 -11.07 5.24 16.76
CA VAL A 37 -12.29 4.63 16.17
C VAL A 37 -11.92 3.72 15.00
N LEU A 38 -11.04 4.17 14.11
CA LEU A 38 -10.62 3.35 12.98
C LEU A 38 -9.72 2.20 13.43
N ASP A 39 -8.84 2.47 14.40
CA ASP A 39 -8.03 1.46 15.07
C ASP A 39 -8.93 0.44 15.82
N ALA A 40 -9.99 0.88 16.50
CA ALA A 40 -10.93 -0.01 17.18
C ALA A 40 -11.79 -0.84 16.22
N ILE A 41 -12.29 -0.24 15.14
CA ILE A 41 -13.04 -0.96 14.10
C ILE A 41 -12.15 -2.01 13.46
N THR A 42 -10.91 -1.64 13.13
CA THR A 42 -9.93 -2.56 12.55
C THR A 42 -9.59 -3.68 13.52
N LYS A 43 -9.33 -3.36 14.79
CA LYS A 43 -9.07 -4.37 15.82
C LYS A 43 -10.23 -5.35 15.97
N CYS A 44 -11.46 -4.84 16.03
CA CYS A 44 -12.67 -5.66 16.08
C CYS A 44 -12.79 -6.56 14.85
N LEU A 45 -12.51 -6.02 13.65
CA LEU A 45 -12.48 -6.82 12.42
C LEU A 45 -11.43 -7.94 12.49
N ILE A 46 -10.20 -7.64 12.94
CA ILE A 46 -9.13 -8.64 13.10
C ILE A 46 -9.54 -9.71 14.11
N GLU A 47 -10.11 -9.32 15.24
CA GLU A 47 -10.62 -10.24 16.26
C GLU A 47 -11.70 -11.17 15.70
N VAL A 48 -12.64 -10.63 14.92
CA VAL A 48 -13.66 -11.44 14.24
C VAL A 48 -13.00 -12.41 13.25
N LEU A 49 -12.11 -11.93 12.37
CA LEU A 49 -11.42 -12.79 11.41
C LEU A 49 -10.61 -13.90 12.10
N ASP A 50 -10.02 -13.59 13.26
CA ASP A 50 -9.29 -14.55 14.07
C ASP A 50 -10.20 -15.60 14.73
N GLN A 51 -11.34 -15.18 15.29
CA GLN A 51 -12.35 -16.08 15.86
C GLN A 51 -12.85 -17.11 14.84
N TYR A 52 -12.92 -16.72 13.56
CA TYR A 52 -13.27 -17.62 12.45
C TYR A 52 -12.08 -18.33 11.82
N SER A 53 -10.89 -18.27 12.45
CA SER A 53 -9.68 -18.98 11.99
C SER A 53 -9.30 -18.64 10.54
N VAL A 54 -9.59 -17.40 10.10
CA VAL A 54 -9.31 -16.98 8.73
C VAL A 54 -7.81 -17.03 8.46
N PHE A 55 -7.00 -16.53 9.40
CA PHE A 55 -5.55 -16.46 9.25
C PHE A 55 -4.79 -17.65 9.83
N GLN A 56 -5.37 -18.38 10.79
CA GLN A 56 -4.69 -19.45 11.51
C GLN A 56 -5.63 -20.60 11.87
N GLN A 57 -5.07 -21.79 12.08
CA GLN A 57 -5.84 -23.01 12.33
C GLN A 57 -6.61 -22.98 13.66
N GLU A 58 -6.00 -22.42 14.70
CA GLU A 58 -6.61 -22.22 16.01
C GLU A 58 -6.61 -20.72 16.33
N SER A 59 -7.73 -20.21 16.84
CA SER A 59 -7.89 -18.80 17.15
C SER A 59 -7.03 -18.40 18.36
N SER A 60 -6.29 -17.31 18.21
CA SER A 60 -5.38 -16.75 19.20
C SER A 60 -4.88 -15.41 18.68
N LEU A 61 -5.56 -14.33 19.06
CA LEU A 61 -5.21 -12.98 18.61
C LEU A 61 -3.73 -12.64 18.88
N SER A 62 -3.20 -13.06 20.04
CA SER A 62 -1.79 -12.89 20.39
C SER A 62 -0.85 -13.61 19.42
N SER A 63 -1.18 -14.85 19.04
CA SER A 63 -0.37 -15.59 18.05
C SER A 63 -0.48 -14.98 16.67
N LEU A 64 -1.67 -14.51 16.27
CA LEU A 64 -1.86 -13.83 15.00
C LEU A 64 -0.98 -12.57 14.92
N ILE A 65 -0.98 -11.74 15.95
CA ILE A 65 -0.15 -10.54 15.95
C ILE A 65 1.33 -10.87 15.90
N GLU A 66 1.80 -11.80 16.73
CA GLU A 66 3.21 -12.20 16.71
C GLU A 66 3.64 -12.68 15.32
N ARG A 67 2.82 -13.55 14.70
CA ARG A 67 3.11 -14.14 13.40
C ARG A 67 2.98 -13.15 12.25
N ALA A 68 2.06 -12.18 12.35
CA ALA A 68 1.86 -11.11 11.37
C ALA A 68 2.80 -9.93 11.59
N ASN A 69 3.57 -9.91 12.68
CA ASN A 69 4.45 -8.81 13.07
C ASN A 69 3.69 -7.46 13.18
N LEU A 70 2.58 -7.42 13.92
CA LEU A 70 1.77 -6.20 14.09
C LEU A 70 2.21 -5.40 15.33
N PRO A 71 2.12 -4.05 15.30
CA PRO A 71 2.49 -3.18 16.43
C PRO A 71 1.43 -3.23 17.54
N LEU A 72 1.45 -4.27 18.37
CA LEU A 72 0.40 -4.50 19.38
C LEU A 72 0.48 -3.61 20.63
N GLN A 73 1.62 -2.95 20.87
CA GLN A 73 1.86 -2.13 22.06
C GLN A 73 1.41 -0.68 21.87
N ASP A 74 1.15 -0.28 20.62
CA ASP A 74 0.76 1.08 20.26
C ASP A 74 -0.75 1.12 19.98
N GLU A 75 -1.42 2.21 20.34
CA GLU A 75 -2.86 2.41 20.06
C GLU A 75 -3.17 2.51 18.55
N HIS A 76 -2.15 2.42 17.68
CA HIS A 76 -2.20 2.63 16.24
C HIS A 76 -1.72 1.39 15.48
N PHE A 77 -2.67 0.69 14.85
CA PHE A 77 -2.43 -0.60 14.19
C PHE A 77 -2.15 -0.47 12.68
N GLY A 78 -2.21 0.74 12.16
CA GLY A 78 -2.24 0.93 10.72
C GLY A 78 -2.02 2.36 10.27
N MET A 79 -2.00 2.49 8.95
CA MET A 79 -1.72 3.72 8.24
C MET A 79 -2.99 4.18 7.51
N LEU A 80 -3.48 5.37 7.86
CA LEU A 80 -4.54 6.05 7.14
C LEU A 80 -3.94 6.86 5.99
N ASP A 81 -4.25 6.48 4.76
CA ASP A 81 -3.84 7.19 3.57
C ASP A 81 -5.03 7.94 2.97
N ILE A 82 -4.89 9.25 2.82
CA ILE A 82 -5.82 10.11 2.09
C ILE A 82 -5.11 10.61 0.84
N VAL A 83 -5.51 10.09 -0.32
CA VAL A 83 -4.79 10.33 -1.58
C VAL A 83 -5.66 11.08 -2.58
N SER A 84 -5.15 12.21 -3.05
CA SER A 84 -5.74 13.00 -4.14
C SER A 84 -4.92 12.84 -5.42
N TYR A 85 -5.50 12.16 -6.41
CA TYR A 85 -4.93 12.01 -7.75
C TYR A 85 -5.39 13.14 -8.66
N PHE A 86 -4.47 14.03 -9.05
CA PHE A 86 -4.75 15.19 -9.91
C PHE A 86 -4.86 14.86 -11.42
N ASN A 87 -4.78 13.57 -11.80
CA ASN A 87 -5.07 13.00 -13.14
C ASN A 87 -4.64 13.86 -14.34
N GLY A 88 -3.47 14.51 -14.26
CA GLY A 88 -3.08 15.60 -15.14
C GLY A 88 -2.14 15.22 -16.30
N LYS A 89 -1.97 13.93 -16.64
CA LYS A 89 -1.10 13.54 -17.77
C LYS A 89 -1.64 14.12 -19.08
N SER A 90 -0.94 15.11 -19.62
CA SER A 90 -1.29 15.77 -20.88
C SER A 90 -1.22 14.78 -22.05
N GLY A 91 -2.20 14.83 -22.95
CA GLY A 91 -2.26 13.97 -24.13
C GLY A 91 -2.71 12.53 -23.87
N PHE A 92 -3.05 12.18 -22.63
CA PHE A 92 -3.49 10.83 -22.27
C PHE A 92 -5.02 10.69 -22.34
N GLN A 93 -5.52 9.76 -23.16
CA GLN A 93 -6.90 9.28 -23.08
C GLN A 93 -6.89 8.05 -22.16
N PRO A 94 -7.58 8.07 -21.01
CA PRO A 94 -7.65 6.91 -20.11
C PRO A 94 -8.15 5.68 -20.87
N PRO A 95 -7.34 4.63 -21.03
CA PRO A 95 -7.86 3.40 -21.60
C PRO A 95 -8.89 2.83 -20.63
N GLN A 96 -9.98 2.24 -21.16
CA GLN A 96 -11.00 1.58 -20.33
C GLN A 96 -10.40 0.47 -19.45
N ASN A 97 -9.26 -0.08 -19.86
CA ASN A 97 -8.40 -0.98 -19.09
C ASN A 97 -6.96 -0.47 -19.21
N GLY A 98 -6.30 -0.06 -18.13
CA GLY A 98 -4.85 0.16 -18.17
C GLY A 98 -4.16 -1.12 -18.63
N GLN A 99 -3.46 -1.11 -19.75
CA GLN A 99 -2.76 -2.27 -20.30
C GLN A 99 -1.28 -2.22 -19.92
N THR A 100 -0.72 -1.03 -19.74
CA THR A 100 0.69 -0.83 -19.34
C THR A 100 0.81 -0.07 -18.01
N ILE A 101 2.03 -0.06 -17.45
CA ILE A 101 2.35 0.64 -16.18
C ILE A 101 2.25 2.16 -16.32
N GLU A 102 2.40 2.69 -17.54
CA GLU A 102 2.31 4.13 -17.83
C GLU A 102 0.87 4.62 -17.87
N GLU A 103 -0.08 3.69 -18.04
CA GLU A 103 -1.51 3.95 -18.23
C GLU A 103 -2.32 3.93 -16.93
N VAL A 104 -1.64 3.90 -15.79
CA VAL A 104 -2.24 3.82 -14.47
C VAL A 104 -1.68 4.89 -13.55
N ASN A 105 -2.52 5.34 -12.60
CA ASN A 105 -2.12 6.23 -11.52
C ASN A 105 -1.27 5.51 -10.47
N CYS A 106 -1.52 4.21 -10.26
CA CYS A 106 -0.73 3.36 -9.38
C CYS A 106 -0.59 2.00 -10.05
N VAL A 107 0.64 1.53 -10.20
CA VAL A 107 0.97 0.27 -10.89
C VAL A 107 0.43 -0.96 -10.15
N PRO A 108 0.27 -2.11 -10.85
CA PRO A 108 -0.04 -3.38 -10.22
C PRO A 108 0.91 -3.74 -9.08
N HIS A 109 0.38 -3.91 -7.87
CA HIS A 109 1.15 -4.30 -6.69
C HIS A 109 0.29 -5.05 -5.68
N TYR A 110 0.92 -5.47 -4.59
CA TYR A 110 0.23 -5.92 -3.37
C TYR A 110 0.79 -5.19 -2.16
N ASP A 111 -0.05 -5.02 -1.13
CA ASP A 111 0.34 -4.37 0.11
C ASP A 111 1.17 -5.30 1.01
N PRO A 112 2.18 -4.80 1.72
CA PRO A 112 3.03 -5.62 2.60
C PRO A 112 2.36 -5.99 3.94
N GLY A 113 1.35 -5.23 4.39
CA GLY A 113 0.63 -5.42 5.65
C GLY A 113 -0.21 -6.69 5.75
N LEU A 114 -1.07 -6.76 6.77
CA LEU A 114 -2.00 -7.89 6.97
C LEU A 114 -3.19 -7.79 6.02
N LEU A 115 -3.86 -6.64 6.01
CA LEU A 115 -5.01 -6.34 5.16
C LEU A 115 -5.13 -4.84 4.95
N SER A 116 -5.84 -4.47 3.88
CA SER A 116 -6.17 -3.09 3.54
C SER A 116 -7.68 -2.94 3.37
N ILE A 117 -8.18 -1.76 3.71
CA ILE A 117 -9.60 -1.40 3.63
C ILE A 117 -9.72 -0.11 2.84
N SER A 118 -10.36 -0.15 1.66
CA SER A 118 -10.78 1.05 0.95
C SER A 118 -12.15 1.48 1.47
N ILE A 119 -12.24 2.71 1.97
CA ILE A 119 -13.41 3.24 2.67
C ILE A 119 -14.17 4.26 1.81
N LEU A 120 -13.44 5.03 1.00
CA LEU A 120 -14.00 6.05 0.12
C LEU A 120 -13.25 6.05 -1.21
N SER A 121 -14.00 6.17 -2.30
CA SER A 121 -13.49 6.68 -3.56
C SER A 121 -14.50 7.59 -4.24
N THR A 122 -14.05 8.76 -4.70
CA THR A 122 -14.96 9.70 -5.39
C THR A 122 -15.17 9.36 -6.87
N HIS A 123 -14.30 8.54 -7.46
CA HIS A 123 -14.33 8.17 -8.89
C HIS A 123 -13.71 6.79 -9.10
N GLU A 124 -14.02 6.16 -10.25
CA GLU A 124 -13.42 4.91 -10.68
C GLU A 124 -11.89 4.98 -10.69
N GLY A 125 -11.24 3.84 -10.48
CA GLY A 125 -9.79 3.76 -10.50
C GLY A 125 -9.26 2.48 -9.88
N LEU A 126 -9.67 2.17 -8.65
CA LEU A 126 -9.25 0.95 -7.97
C LEU A 126 -9.68 -0.27 -8.79
N GLN A 127 -8.74 -1.15 -9.07
CA GLN A 127 -9.00 -2.46 -9.68
C GLN A 127 -8.25 -3.55 -8.90
N LEU A 128 -8.93 -4.65 -8.63
CA LEU A 128 -8.34 -5.85 -8.02
C LEU A 128 -8.24 -6.96 -9.07
N LYS A 129 -7.13 -7.70 -9.05
CA LYS A 129 -6.90 -8.79 -9.99
C LYS A 129 -7.54 -10.07 -9.48
N ASN A 130 -8.42 -10.65 -10.28
CA ASN A 130 -8.86 -12.01 -10.09
C ASN A 130 -7.75 -12.97 -10.54
N MET A 131 -7.19 -13.69 -9.58
CA MET A 131 -6.06 -14.58 -9.83
C MET A 131 -6.44 -15.89 -10.54
N VAL A 132 -7.73 -16.24 -10.60
CA VAL A 132 -8.20 -17.46 -11.27
C VAL A 132 -8.26 -17.28 -12.78
N ASN A 133 -8.77 -16.13 -13.25
CA ASN A 133 -8.96 -15.86 -14.67
C ASN A 133 -8.09 -14.70 -15.21
N ASN A 134 -7.24 -14.10 -14.36
CA ASN A 134 -6.38 -12.95 -14.67
C ASN A 134 -7.12 -11.66 -15.08
N GLU A 135 -8.42 -11.55 -14.78
CA GLU A 135 -9.20 -10.35 -15.07
C GLU A 135 -9.05 -9.27 -13.98
N TRP A 136 -9.13 -8.01 -14.39
CA TRP A 136 -9.20 -6.88 -13.47
C TRP A 136 -10.66 -6.54 -13.15
N ILE A 137 -10.99 -6.54 -11.86
CA ILE A 137 -12.32 -6.23 -11.34
C ILE A 137 -12.31 -4.81 -10.77
N ASN A 138 -13.25 -3.98 -11.21
CA ASN A 138 -13.39 -2.62 -10.69
C ASN A 138 -13.85 -2.64 -9.23
N GLY A 139 -13.24 -1.78 -8.41
CA GLY A 139 -13.75 -1.47 -7.08
C GLY A 139 -15.11 -0.76 -7.15
N PRO A 140 -15.98 -0.97 -6.15
CA PRO A 140 -17.26 -0.30 -6.02
C PRO A 140 -17.08 1.22 -5.83
N LEU A 141 -18.06 1.98 -6.30
CA LEU A 141 -18.19 3.43 -6.07
C LEU A 141 -19.38 3.78 -5.19
N GLU A 142 -20.16 2.76 -4.83
CA GLU A 142 -21.36 2.88 -4.04
C GLU A 142 -21.03 3.44 -2.65
N PRO A 143 -21.73 4.50 -2.22
CA PRO A 143 -21.62 4.97 -0.85
C PRO A 143 -21.90 3.83 0.14
N ASN A 144 -21.09 3.74 1.20
CA ASN A 144 -21.17 2.71 2.25
C ASN A 144 -20.71 1.30 1.86
N VAL A 145 -20.09 1.12 0.70
CA VAL A 145 -19.42 -0.14 0.35
C VAL A 145 -17.92 0.04 0.47
N GLY A 146 -17.29 -0.70 1.39
CA GLY A 146 -15.85 -0.79 1.49
C GLY A 146 -15.33 -2.05 0.79
N VAL A 147 -14.08 -2.01 0.34
CA VAL A 147 -13.37 -3.19 -0.17
C VAL A 147 -12.28 -3.57 0.81
N ILE A 148 -12.21 -4.86 1.15
CA ILE A 148 -11.14 -5.41 1.96
C ILE A 148 -10.33 -6.37 1.08
N TRP A 149 -9.01 -6.28 1.15
CA TRP A 149 -8.12 -7.27 0.54
C TRP A 149 -6.95 -7.58 1.47
N LEU A 150 -6.30 -8.71 1.22
CA LEU A 150 -5.21 -9.21 2.03
C LEU A 150 -3.88 -8.65 1.55
N GLY A 151 -2.99 -8.34 2.49
CA GLY A 151 -1.60 -8.05 2.19
C GLY A 151 -0.70 -9.28 2.27
N GLU A 152 0.58 -9.06 2.09
CA GLU A 152 1.61 -10.10 2.10
C GLU A 152 1.74 -10.79 3.46
N ALA A 153 1.59 -10.05 4.57
CA ALA A 153 1.68 -10.62 5.91
C ALA A 153 0.61 -11.71 6.14
N ALA A 154 -0.61 -11.53 5.62
CA ALA A 154 -1.64 -12.56 5.67
C ALA A 154 -1.21 -13.84 4.94
N SER A 155 -0.49 -13.70 3.83
CA SER A 155 0.02 -14.86 3.07
C SER A 155 1.12 -15.59 3.83
N ARG A 156 2.00 -14.86 4.53
CA ARG A 156 3.02 -15.46 5.41
C ARG A 156 2.38 -16.22 6.58
N VAL A 157 1.46 -15.61 7.31
CA VAL A 157 0.80 -16.24 8.46
C VAL A 157 -0.01 -17.46 8.05
N THR A 158 -0.64 -17.42 6.88
CA THR A 158 -1.46 -18.54 6.39
C THR A 158 -0.66 -19.60 5.62
N GLN A 159 0.68 -19.49 5.57
CA GLN A 159 1.55 -20.37 4.78
C GLN A 159 1.07 -20.49 3.33
N ASN A 160 0.78 -19.35 2.71
CA ASN A 160 0.30 -19.22 1.33
C ASN A 160 -1.09 -19.81 1.04
N ARG A 161 -1.86 -20.24 2.06
CA ARG A 161 -3.26 -20.64 1.89
C ARG A 161 -4.12 -19.48 1.41
N LEU A 162 -3.89 -18.28 1.96
CA LEU A 162 -4.44 -17.04 1.43
C LEU A 162 -3.35 -16.31 0.65
N LYS A 163 -3.74 -15.65 -0.45
CA LYS A 163 -2.85 -14.90 -1.32
C LYS A 163 -3.12 -13.41 -1.18
N PRO A 164 -2.10 -12.56 -1.40
CA PRO A 164 -2.31 -11.13 -1.28
C PRO A 164 -3.16 -10.63 -2.46
N GLY A 165 -3.99 -9.63 -2.20
CA GLY A 165 -4.81 -8.97 -3.20
C GLY A 165 -3.95 -8.10 -4.10
N ILE A 166 -3.75 -8.56 -5.34
CA ILE A 166 -3.09 -7.75 -6.35
C ILE A 166 -4.05 -6.68 -6.83
N HIS A 167 -3.62 -5.43 -6.79
CA HIS A 167 -4.46 -4.29 -7.14
C HIS A 167 -3.67 -3.19 -7.84
N ARG A 168 -4.39 -2.26 -8.45
CA ARG A 168 -3.86 -1.08 -9.15
C ARG A 168 -4.86 0.06 -9.13
N VAL A 169 -4.44 1.24 -9.55
CA VAL A 169 -5.34 2.40 -9.71
C VAL A 169 -5.24 2.94 -11.13
N ILE A 170 -6.28 2.78 -11.95
CA ILE A 170 -6.35 3.36 -13.29
C ILE A 170 -6.78 4.84 -13.25
N TYR A 171 -6.59 5.54 -14.36
CA TYR A 171 -7.16 6.89 -14.53
C TYR A 171 -8.68 6.82 -14.67
N PRO A 172 -9.44 7.71 -14.00
CA PRO A 172 -10.87 7.84 -14.26
C PRO A 172 -11.11 8.40 -15.67
N GLN A 173 -12.21 7.99 -16.30
CA GLN A 173 -12.60 8.34 -17.65
C GLN A 173 -12.92 9.82 -17.81
N LYS A 174 -13.51 10.46 -16.78
CA LYS A 174 -14.08 11.81 -16.90
C LYS A 174 -13.65 12.80 -15.83
N SER A 175 -12.75 12.40 -14.92
CA SER A 175 -12.40 13.22 -13.76
C SER A 175 -10.94 13.68 -13.74
N LYS A 176 -10.76 14.97 -13.46
CA LYS A 176 -9.45 15.57 -13.24
C LYS A 176 -8.94 15.37 -11.80
N CYS A 177 -9.80 14.96 -10.87
CA CYS A 177 -9.39 14.72 -9.49
C CYS A 177 -10.12 13.51 -8.90
N ARG A 178 -9.36 12.52 -8.43
CA ARG A 178 -9.89 11.38 -7.67
C ARG A 178 -9.35 11.45 -6.25
N LEU A 179 -10.25 11.50 -5.28
CA LEU A 179 -9.92 11.39 -3.88
C LEU A 179 -10.30 9.98 -3.40
N THR A 180 -9.43 9.41 -2.60
CA THR A 180 -9.66 8.10 -2.00
C THR A 180 -9.08 8.06 -0.59
N ILE A 181 -9.72 7.25 0.25
CA ILE A 181 -9.28 6.99 1.61
C ILE A 181 -9.17 5.48 1.75
N TRP A 182 -8.01 5.02 2.20
CA TRP A 182 -7.84 3.64 2.62
C TRP A 182 -7.03 3.57 3.92
N TYR A 183 -7.18 2.44 4.59
CA TYR A 183 -6.48 2.14 5.82
C TYR A 183 -5.82 0.77 5.68
N GLU A 184 -4.51 0.70 5.92
CA GLU A 184 -3.75 -0.55 5.91
C GLU A 184 -3.36 -0.96 7.32
N VAL A 185 -3.55 -2.23 7.66
CA VAL A 185 -3.01 -2.85 8.87
C VAL A 185 -1.54 -3.17 8.64
N CYS A 186 -0.67 -2.24 9.01
CA CYS A 186 0.75 -2.30 8.73
C CYS A 186 1.49 -3.29 9.63
N THR A 187 2.58 -3.84 9.11
CA THR A 187 3.55 -4.56 9.96
C THR A 187 4.49 -3.57 10.66
N VAL A 188 5.09 -3.98 11.78
CA VAL A 188 6.13 -3.21 12.48
C VAL A 188 7.30 -2.88 11.55
N GLU A 189 7.68 -3.79 10.67
CA GLU A 189 8.76 -3.58 9.71
C GLU A 189 8.39 -2.51 8.67
N GLN A 190 7.16 -2.54 8.17
CA GLN A 190 6.66 -1.51 7.27
C GLN A 190 6.67 -0.12 7.94
N LEU A 191 6.20 -0.03 9.19
CA LEU A 191 6.20 1.23 9.93
C LEU A 191 7.62 1.74 10.16
N LYS A 192 8.56 0.86 10.51
CA LYS A 192 9.99 1.22 10.65
C LYS A 192 10.57 1.75 9.34
N ASN A 193 10.19 1.18 8.19
CA ASN A 193 10.68 1.65 6.89
C ASN A 193 10.16 3.06 6.55
N ILE A 194 8.99 3.45 7.08
CA ILE A 194 8.43 4.81 6.93
C ILE A 194 9.06 5.77 7.94
N SER A 195 9.27 5.31 9.17
CA SER A 195 9.70 6.16 10.30
C SER A 195 11.21 6.33 10.41
N ALA A 196 12.00 5.57 9.65
CA ALA A 196 13.44 5.54 9.87
C ALA A 196 14.08 6.86 9.42
N ASP A 197 14.62 7.58 10.40
CA ASP A 197 15.72 8.55 10.33
C ASP A 197 16.99 7.90 9.72
N GLN A 198 16.87 7.17 8.62
CA GLN A 198 18.06 6.69 7.91
C GLN A 198 18.71 7.92 7.29
N GLU A 199 19.99 8.12 7.60
CA GLU A 199 20.81 9.02 6.82
C GLU A 199 20.58 8.70 5.34
N ASP A 200 20.33 9.74 4.56
CA ASP A 200 19.99 9.59 3.15
C ASP A 200 21.25 9.19 2.39
N GLU A 201 21.55 7.89 2.45
CA GLU A 201 22.76 7.31 1.89
C GLU A 201 22.70 7.33 0.36
N VAL A 202 23.85 7.64 -0.25
CA VAL A 202 24.04 7.51 -1.69
C VAL A 202 23.93 6.03 -2.06
N MET A 203 23.03 5.71 -2.98
CA MET A 203 22.87 4.35 -3.46
C MET A 203 24.02 3.95 -4.38
N ALA A 204 24.42 2.68 -4.31
CA ALA A 204 25.40 2.14 -5.24
C ALA A 204 24.82 2.08 -6.66
N ASP A 205 25.67 2.32 -7.67
CA ASP A 205 25.32 2.14 -9.08
C ASP A 205 24.80 0.71 -9.32
N GLY A 206 23.72 0.59 -10.09
CA GLY A 206 23.13 -0.70 -10.43
C GLY A 206 21.63 -0.60 -10.64
N THR A 207 20.94 -1.72 -10.43
CA THR A 207 19.49 -1.80 -10.55
C THR A 207 18.84 -2.32 -9.28
N VAL A 208 17.67 -1.78 -8.98
CA VAL A 208 16.84 -2.18 -7.85
C VAL A 208 15.54 -2.76 -8.37
N LYS A 209 15.12 -3.88 -7.80
CA LYS A 209 13.82 -4.48 -8.11
C LYS A 209 13.04 -4.69 -6.81
N PHE A 210 11.71 -4.61 -6.95
CA PHE A 210 10.77 -4.74 -5.86
C PHE A 210 9.87 -5.93 -6.13
N GLU A 211 9.73 -6.85 -5.17
CA GLU A 211 8.88 -8.04 -5.33
C GLU A 211 7.39 -7.67 -5.37
N SER A 212 7.00 -6.64 -4.61
CA SER A 212 5.63 -6.13 -4.59
C SER A 212 5.20 -5.44 -5.88
N LEU A 213 6.15 -5.01 -6.74
CA LEU A 213 5.87 -4.35 -8.01
C LEU A 213 5.81 -5.36 -9.16
N LEU A 214 4.60 -5.77 -9.52
CA LEU A 214 4.40 -6.83 -10.50
C LEU A 214 4.53 -6.32 -11.93
N GLY A 215 5.38 -6.98 -12.71
CA GLY A 215 5.59 -6.67 -14.12
C GLY A 215 6.52 -5.46 -14.36
N LEU A 216 7.12 -4.91 -13.30
CA LEU A 216 8.12 -3.85 -13.43
C LEU A 216 9.50 -4.44 -13.73
N ALA A 217 10.20 -3.87 -14.71
CA ALA A 217 11.61 -4.15 -14.91
C ALA A 217 12.44 -3.59 -13.73
N PRO A 218 13.65 -4.13 -13.48
CA PRO A 218 14.60 -3.50 -12.57
C PRO A 218 14.79 -2.01 -12.90
N ILE A 219 14.81 -1.17 -11.88
CA ILE A 219 14.91 0.28 -12.00
C ILE A 219 16.37 0.67 -11.78
N ASN A 220 16.95 1.41 -12.72
CA ASN A 220 18.31 1.90 -12.57
C ASN A 220 18.40 2.94 -11.44
N VAL A 221 19.45 2.84 -10.63
CA VAL A 221 19.90 3.90 -9.73
C VAL A 221 20.65 4.93 -10.57
N VAL A 222 20.32 6.21 -10.41
CA VAL A 222 21.03 7.30 -11.10
C VAL A 222 22.33 7.60 -10.36
N PRO A 223 23.45 7.92 -11.05
CA PRO A 223 24.72 8.20 -10.37
C PRO A 223 24.59 9.30 -9.32
N GLY A 224 25.00 9.00 -8.08
CA GLY A 224 24.93 9.93 -6.95
C GLY A 224 23.54 10.10 -6.33
N GLU A 225 22.54 9.34 -6.80
CA GLU A 225 21.17 9.38 -6.28
C GLU A 225 21.12 8.81 -4.86
N THR A 226 20.46 9.53 -3.97
CA THR A 226 20.23 9.05 -2.61
C THR A 226 19.05 8.08 -2.56
N LYS A 227 18.95 7.30 -1.49
CA LYS A 227 17.82 6.38 -1.28
C LYS A 227 16.47 7.10 -1.32
N LEU A 228 16.36 8.27 -0.68
CA LEU A 228 15.14 9.06 -0.68
C LEU A 228 14.81 9.60 -2.07
N GLU A 229 15.80 10.08 -2.82
CA GLU A 229 15.61 10.56 -4.20
C GLU A 229 15.14 9.45 -5.13
N PHE A 230 15.78 8.28 -5.06
CA PHE A 230 15.38 7.09 -5.79
C PHE A 230 13.93 6.71 -5.50
N LEU A 231 13.57 6.61 -4.22
CA LEU A 231 12.22 6.23 -3.80
C LEU A 231 11.17 7.27 -4.21
N LYS A 232 11.46 8.56 -4.09
CA LYS A 232 10.58 9.64 -4.60
C LYS A 232 10.38 9.53 -6.11
N ARG A 233 11.43 9.23 -6.87
CA ARG A 233 11.34 9.04 -8.32
C ARG A 233 10.49 7.83 -8.67
N VAL A 234 10.66 6.72 -7.95
CA VAL A 234 9.82 5.52 -8.09
C VAL A 234 8.35 5.85 -7.80
N GLU A 235 8.07 6.57 -6.71
CA GLU A 235 6.72 7.01 -6.36
C GLU A 235 6.13 7.94 -7.43
N MET A 236 6.88 8.92 -7.92
CA MET A 236 6.42 9.82 -8.98
C MET A 236 6.16 9.09 -10.31
N ALA A 237 6.97 8.08 -10.64
CA ALA A 237 6.86 7.35 -11.89
C ALA A 237 5.74 6.28 -11.86
N HIS A 238 5.51 5.67 -10.71
CA HIS A 238 4.65 4.47 -10.57
C HIS A 238 3.48 4.65 -9.62
N GLY A 239 3.38 5.81 -8.96
CA GLY A 239 2.31 6.18 -8.02
C GLY A 239 2.24 5.29 -6.79
N LEU A 240 3.35 4.65 -6.42
CA LEU A 240 3.43 3.78 -5.26
C LEU A 240 4.26 4.44 -4.15
N SER A 241 3.64 4.65 -2.99
CA SER A 241 4.31 5.21 -1.82
C SER A 241 5.46 4.32 -1.34
N MET A 242 6.49 4.96 -0.77
CA MET A 242 7.63 4.28 -0.13
C MET A 242 7.20 3.26 0.94
N SER A 243 6.05 3.47 1.58
CA SER A 243 5.47 2.56 2.57
C SER A 243 5.04 1.20 1.99
N LYS A 244 4.87 1.11 0.67
CA LYS A 244 4.34 -0.08 -0.02
C LYS A 244 5.41 -0.83 -0.81
N VAL A 245 6.59 -0.21 -0.97
CA VAL A 245 7.74 -0.90 -1.55
C VAL A 245 8.37 -1.78 -0.47
N GLY A 246 8.44 -3.08 -0.73
CA GLY A 246 9.20 -4.00 0.12
C GLY A 246 10.70 -3.66 0.13
N PRO A 247 11.53 -4.40 0.89
CA PRO A 247 12.96 -4.15 0.92
C PRO A 247 13.56 -4.21 -0.50
N PRO A 248 14.31 -3.19 -0.95
CA PRO A 248 14.95 -3.22 -2.26
C PRO A 248 16.03 -4.30 -2.29
N TYR A 249 16.07 -5.12 -3.34
CA TYR A 249 17.23 -5.96 -3.61
C TYR A 249 18.04 -5.36 -4.75
N TYR A 250 19.31 -5.09 -4.46
CA TYR A 250 20.27 -4.62 -5.44
C TYR A 250 20.71 -5.79 -6.31
N VAL A 251 20.47 -5.66 -7.61
CA VAL A 251 21.10 -6.52 -8.61
C VAL A 251 22.36 -5.78 -9.06
N LEU A 252 23.48 -6.14 -8.44
CA LEU A 252 24.80 -5.68 -8.90
C LEU A 252 25.00 -6.19 -10.32
N GLU A 253 25.24 -5.28 -11.27
CA GLU A 253 25.76 -5.68 -12.56
C GLU A 253 27.11 -6.36 -12.33
N LYS A 254 27.24 -7.62 -12.74
CA LYS A 254 28.56 -8.23 -12.85
C LYS A 254 29.30 -7.48 -13.95
N HIS A 255 30.16 -6.54 -13.56
CA HIS A 255 31.21 -6.11 -14.45
C HIS A 255 32.16 -7.30 -14.63
N ASP A 256 32.13 -7.92 -15.81
CA ASP A 256 33.22 -8.79 -16.25
C ASP A 256 34.46 -7.92 -16.38
N ILE A 257 35.21 -7.81 -15.30
CA ILE A 257 36.54 -7.19 -15.31
C ILE A 257 37.45 -8.18 -16.05
N SER A 258 37.52 -8.05 -17.38
CA SER A 258 38.55 -8.72 -18.16
C SER A 258 39.89 -8.03 -17.87
N TYR A 259 40.75 -8.67 -17.10
CA TYR A 259 42.14 -8.22 -16.98
C TYR A 259 42.83 -8.38 -18.33
N PRO A 260 43.50 -7.34 -18.86
CA PRO A 260 44.31 -7.52 -20.05
C PRO A 260 45.43 -8.50 -19.72
N THR A 261 45.43 -9.65 -20.40
CA THR A 261 46.55 -10.59 -20.38
C THR A 261 47.72 -9.98 -21.13
N ASN A 262 48.43 -9.06 -20.48
CA ASN A 262 49.69 -8.54 -20.98
C ASN A 262 50.76 -9.61 -20.79
N GLY A 263 51.01 -10.35 -21.86
CA GLY A 263 52.33 -10.80 -22.29
C GLY A 263 53.17 -11.56 -21.27
N LEU A 264 52.95 -12.87 -21.17
CA LEU A 264 54.04 -13.80 -20.94
C LEU A 264 54.40 -14.43 -22.29
N LYS A 265 55.41 -13.84 -22.95
CA LYS A 265 56.17 -14.57 -23.97
C LYS A 265 56.89 -15.69 -23.24
N THR A 266 56.49 -16.92 -23.50
CA THR A 266 57.27 -18.10 -23.15
C THR A 266 58.47 -18.18 -24.11
N GLU A 267 59.67 -18.06 -23.56
CA GLU A 267 60.90 -18.61 -24.16
C GLU A 267 60.90 -20.14 -24.01
#